data_AF-A0A240EK88-F1
#
_entry.id   AF-A0A240EK88-F1
#
_cell.length_a   1.000
_cell.length_b   1.000
_cell.length_c   1.000
_cell.angle_alpha   90.00
_cell.angle_beta   90.00
_cell.angle_gamma   90.00
#
_symmetry.space_group_name_H-M   'P 1'
#
loop_
_entity.id
_entity.type
_entity.pdbx_description
1 polymer ?
#
loop_
_entity_poly.entity_id
_entity_poly.type
_entity_poly.pdbx_seq_one_letter_code
_entity_poly.pdbx_strand_id
1 'polypeptide(L)'
;MKFMNRDKLEQLTREIGQDNIPTLLGIFTGELVTYQTQLSKGDLAEKMTYMKEICHALKSSAASFGAESLCEFAIDIDAQVKGGKLQEDQSKVDRMLENLSETHTCYLEFLESIK
;
A
#
# COMPACT_ATOMS: atom_id res chain seq x y z
N MET A 1 -10.52 12.00 -4.70
CA MET A 1 -10.00 10.67 -5.08
C MET A 1 -8.47 10.72 -5.10
N LYS A 2 -7.82 10.66 -3.93
CA LYS A 2 -6.36 10.86 -3.80
C LYS A 2 -5.58 9.54 -3.62
N PHE A 3 -6.29 8.43 -3.39
CA PHE A 3 -5.72 7.14 -3.01
C PHE A 3 -5.79 6.08 -4.11
N MET A 4 -6.64 6.27 -5.13
CA MET A 4 -6.80 5.33 -6.24
C MET A 4 -6.85 6.08 -7.57
N ASN A 5 -5.93 5.73 -8.46
CA ASN A 5 -5.85 6.21 -9.83
C ASN A 5 -6.68 5.28 -10.72
N ARG A 6 -7.86 5.76 -11.11
CA ARG A 6 -8.79 5.01 -11.95
C ARG A 6 -8.19 4.69 -13.31
N ASP A 7 -7.39 5.58 -13.89
CA ASP A 7 -6.80 5.39 -15.22
C ASP A 7 -5.83 4.19 -15.24
N LYS A 8 -4.96 4.10 -14.22
CA LYS A 8 -4.09 2.93 -14.03
C LYS A 8 -4.87 1.66 -13.75
N LEU A 9 -5.92 1.74 -12.93
CA LEU A 9 -6.76 0.58 -12.64
C LEU A 9 -7.46 0.08 -13.90
N GLU A 10 -7.96 0.99 -14.75
CA GLU A 10 -8.56 0.66 -16.05
C GLU A 10 -7.54 0.10 -17.04
N GLN A 11 -6.28 0.58 -17.00
CA GLN A 11 -5.19 0.00 -17.78
C GLN A 11 -4.90 -1.43 -17.32
N LEU A 12 -4.72 -1.66 -16.02
CA LEU A 12 -4.52 -2.98 -15.44
C LEU A 12 -5.70 -3.92 -15.76
N THR A 13 -6.92 -3.39 -15.72
CA THR A 13 -8.16 -4.09 -16.10
C THR A 13 -8.14 -4.53 -17.55
N ARG A 14 -7.61 -3.70 -18.46
CA ARG A 14 -7.46 -4.04 -19.87
C ARG A 14 -6.35 -5.07 -20.11
N GLU A 15 -5.28 -5.05 -19.30
CA GLU A 15 -4.14 -5.96 -19.43
C GLU A 15 -4.42 -7.35 -18.86
N ILE A 16 -5.03 -7.45 -17.67
CA ILE A 16 -5.28 -8.71 -16.98
C ILE A 16 -6.70 -9.25 -17.24
N GLY A 17 -7.65 -8.38 -17.59
CA GLY A 17 -9.07 -8.71 -17.80
C GLY A 17 -9.95 -8.41 -16.58
N GLN A 18 -11.17 -7.92 -16.83
CA GLN A 18 -12.14 -7.51 -15.78
C GLN A 18 -12.45 -8.61 -14.77
N ASP A 19 -12.52 -9.87 -15.20
CA ASP A 19 -12.77 -11.03 -14.31
C ASP A 19 -11.69 -11.22 -13.24
N ASN A 20 -10.45 -10.84 -13.54
CA ASN A 20 -9.31 -11.07 -12.65
C ASN A 20 -9.05 -9.91 -11.69
N ILE A 21 -9.62 -8.72 -11.97
CA ILE A 21 -9.44 -7.52 -11.16
C ILE A 21 -9.96 -7.69 -9.73
N PRO A 22 -11.18 -8.19 -9.48
CA PRO A 22 -11.66 -8.37 -8.12
C PRO A 22 -10.80 -9.35 -7.32
N THR A 23 -10.27 -10.40 -7.95
CA THR A 23 -9.34 -11.34 -7.32
C THR A 23 -8.02 -10.66 -6.95
N LEU A 24 -7.41 -9.93 -7.88
CA LEU A 24 -6.15 -9.23 -7.64
C LEU A 24 -6.28 -8.13 -6.59
N LEU A 25 -7.34 -7.33 -6.65
CA LEU A 25 -7.62 -6.31 -5.65
C LEU A 25 -7.88 -6.95 -4.29
N GLY A 26 -8.57 -8.09 -4.23
CA GLY A 26 -8.77 -8.86 -2.99
C GLY A 26 -7.48 -9.38 -2.38
N ILE A 27 -6.52 -9.82 -3.22
CA ILE A 27 -5.18 -10.22 -2.76
C ILE A 27 -4.45 -8.99 -2.22
N PHE A 28 -4.43 -7.89 -2.99
CA PHE A 28 -3.76 -6.65 -2.61
C PHE A 28 -4.32 -6.09 -1.28
N THR A 29 -5.64 -5.99 -1.13
CA THR A 29 -6.26 -5.52 0.12
C THR A 29 -5.96 -6.44 1.29
N GLY A 30 -5.94 -7.76 1.08
CA GLY A 30 -5.51 -8.72 2.10
C GLY A 30 -4.05 -8.55 2.53
N GLU A 31 -3.16 -8.23 1.60
CA GLU A 31 -1.77 -7.88 1.91
C GLU A 31 -1.68 -6.59 2.75
N LEU A 32 -2.47 -5.56 2.44
CA LEU A 32 -2.51 -4.32 3.24
C LEU A 32 -2.85 -4.58 4.71
N VAL A 33 -3.86 -5.42 4.97
CA VAL A 33 -4.25 -5.79 6.36
C VAL A 33 -3.13 -6.57 7.06
N THR A 34 -2.44 -7.43 6.32
CA THR A 34 -1.29 -8.18 6.83
C THR A 34 -0.17 -7.21 7.23
N TYR A 35 0.14 -6.23 6.38
CA TYR A 35 1.14 -5.19 6.64
C TYR A 35 0.76 -4.32 7.84
N GLN A 36 -0.51 -3.92 7.97
CA GLN A 36 -0.99 -3.19 9.14
C GLN A 36 -0.78 -3.98 10.43
N THR A 37 -1.07 -5.29 10.40
CA THR A 37 -0.89 -6.18 11.56
C THR A 37 0.57 -6.30 11.94
N GLN A 38 1.48 -6.40 10.98
CA GLN A 38 2.92 -6.45 11.22
C GLN A 38 3.44 -5.14 11.83
N LEU A 39 3.03 -3.99 11.28
CA LEU A 39 3.40 -2.66 11.80
C LEU A 39 2.78 -2.33 13.17
N SER A 40 1.72 -3.03 13.55
CA SER A 40 1.07 -2.89 14.86
C SER A 40 1.69 -3.77 15.95
N LYS A 41 2.54 -4.74 15.59
CA LYS A 41 3.17 -5.68 16.52
C LYS A 41 4.68 -5.43 16.64
N GLY A 42 5.25 -5.79 17.78
CA GLY A 42 6.69 -5.71 18.03
C GLY A 42 7.19 -4.33 18.45
N ASP A 43 8.51 -4.23 18.59
CA ASP A 43 9.22 -3.00 18.95
C ASP A 43 9.39 -2.05 17.76
N LEU A 44 9.69 -0.77 18.03
CA LEU A 44 9.83 0.25 16.97
C LEU A 44 10.89 -0.12 15.92
N ALA A 45 11.98 -0.75 16.33
CA ALA A 45 13.03 -1.26 15.43
C ALA A 45 12.51 -2.35 14.47
N GLU A 46 11.68 -3.27 14.98
CA GLU A 46 11.05 -4.31 14.16
C GLU A 46 10.06 -3.69 13.19
N LYS A 47 9.21 -2.78 13.67
CA LYS A 47 8.25 -2.03 12.84
C LYS A 47 8.95 -1.30 11.70
N MET A 48 10.11 -0.69 11.95
CA MET A 48 10.91 -0.02 10.92
C MET A 48 11.48 -0.99 9.89
N THR A 49 11.87 -2.19 10.32
CA THR A 49 12.33 -3.26 9.44
C THR A 49 11.18 -3.73 8.54
N TYR A 50 10.01 -4.01 9.12
CA TYR A 50 8.81 -4.33 8.35
C TYR A 50 8.41 -3.20 7.41
N MET A 51 8.48 -1.94 7.85
CA MET A 51 8.13 -0.78 7.03
C MET A 51 8.99 -0.70 5.77
N LYS A 52 10.29 -1.03 5.85
CA LYS A 52 11.17 -1.15 4.68
C LYS A 52 10.67 -2.19 3.68
N GLU A 53 10.40 -3.39 4.15
CA GLU A 53 9.98 -4.51 3.28
C GLU A 53 8.61 -4.22 2.66
N ILE A 54 7.69 -3.74 3.47
CA ILE A 54 6.34 -3.31 3.07
C ILE A 54 6.44 -2.22 2.01
N CYS A 55 7.25 -1.18 2.20
CA CYS A 55 7.43 -0.11 1.21
C CYS A 55 8.05 -0.64 -0.09
N HIS A 56 8.99 -1.58 -0.02
CA HIS A 56 9.59 -2.18 -1.22
C HIS A 56 8.54 -2.93 -2.06
N ALA A 57 7.71 -3.76 -1.40
CA ALA A 57 6.62 -4.48 -2.05
C ALA A 57 5.54 -3.52 -2.57
N LEU A 58 5.07 -2.59 -1.73
CA LEU A 58 4.04 -1.62 -2.07
C LEU A 58 4.45 -0.71 -3.22
N LYS A 59 5.70 -0.29 -3.31
CA LYS A 59 6.14 0.56 -4.43
C LYS A 59 5.80 -0.06 -5.78
N SER A 60 5.98 -1.37 -5.93
CA SER A 60 5.64 -2.09 -7.17
C SER A 60 4.13 -2.36 -7.27
N SER A 61 3.54 -2.89 -6.20
CA SER A 61 2.11 -3.25 -6.18
C SER A 61 1.22 -2.02 -6.32
N ALA A 62 1.42 -0.99 -5.49
CA ALA A 62 0.70 0.28 -5.54
C ALA A 62 0.89 1.00 -6.89
N ALA A 63 2.08 0.93 -7.49
CA ALA A 63 2.28 1.47 -8.83
C ALA A 63 1.46 0.72 -9.90
N SER A 64 1.27 -0.59 -9.76
CA SER A 64 0.47 -1.40 -10.69
C SER A 64 -1.03 -1.21 -10.47
N PHE A 65 -1.47 -1.14 -9.21
CA PHE A 65 -2.87 -0.97 -8.82
C PHE A 65 -3.35 0.48 -8.81
N GLY A 66 -2.47 1.45 -9.08
CA GLY A 66 -2.84 2.87 -9.07
C GLY A 66 -3.02 3.47 -7.66
N ALA A 67 -2.47 2.83 -6.62
CA ALA A 67 -2.53 3.36 -5.25
C ALA A 67 -1.48 4.46 -5.03
N GLU A 68 -1.69 5.62 -5.64
CA GLU A 68 -0.67 6.69 -5.71
C GLU A 68 -0.20 7.16 -4.33
N SER A 69 -1.12 7.41 -3.38
CA SER A 69 -0.76 7.85 -2.03
C SER A 69 0.18 6.87 -1.32
N LEU A 70 -0.11 5.56 -1.39
CA LEU A 70 0.77 4.53 -0.83
C LEU A 70 2.09 4.42 -1.60
N CYS A 71 2.05 4.54 -2.92
CA CYS A 71 3.24 4.50 -3.75
C CYS A 71 4.19 5.65 -3.43
N GLU A 72 3.68 6.88 -3.34
CA GLU A 72 4.45 8.06 -2.96
C GLU A 72 5.06 7.91 -1.57
N PHE A 73 4.27 7.44 -0.59
CA PHE A 73 4.77 7.20 0.76
C PHE A 73 5.87 6.12 0.77
N ALA A 74 5.67 5.03 0.05
CA ALA A 74 6.64 3.95 -0.06
C ALA A 74 7.96 4.41 -0.73
N ILE A 75 7.86 5.27 -1.75
CA ILE A 75 9.02 5.88 -2.42
C ILE A 75 9.79 6.79 -1.46
N ASP A 76 9.09 7.61 -0.67
CA ASP A 76 9.71 8.49 0.31
C ASP A 76 10.48 7.69 1.38
N ILE A 77 9.86 6.65 1.94
CA ILE A 77 10.53 5.75 2.89
C ILE A 77 11.74 5.06 2.24
N ASP A 78 11.59 4.47 1.04
CA ASP A 78 12.71 3.82 0.32
C ASP A 78 13.88 4.80 0.07
N ALA A 79 13.58 6.07 -0.22
CA ALA A 79 14.58 7.11 -0.38
C ALA A 79 15.29 7.44 0.95
N GLN A 80 14.55 7.58 2.05
CA GLN A 80 15.12 7.80 3.38
C GLN A 80 16.01 6.63 3.81
N VAL A 81 15.59 5.41 3.49
CA VAL A 81 16.32 4.15 3.74
C VAL A 81 17.66 4.14 3.01
N LYS A 82 17.65 4.43 1.70
CA LYS A 82 18.87 4.50 0.89
C LYS A 82 19.80 5.62 1.33
N GLY A 83 19.23 6.73 1.78
CA GLY A 83 19.99 7.86 2.33
C GLY A 83 20.50 7.66 3.77
N GLY A 84 20.18 6.55 4.43
CA GLY A 84 20.52 6.32 5.84
C GLY A 84 19.85 7.31 6.80
N LYS A 85 18.77 7.97 6.37
CA LYS A 85 18.02 8.99 7.12
C LYS A 85 16.75 8.44 7.76
N LEU A 86 16.40 7.18 7.49
CA LEU A 86 15.25 6.55 8.13
C LEU A 86 15.53 6.39 9.63
N GLN A 87 14.95 7.29 10.41
CA GLN A 87 14.95 7.22 11.87
C GLN A 87 13.74 6.45 12.36
N GLU A 88 13.96 5.69 13.44
CA GLU A 88 12.93 5.07 14.25
C GLU A 88 12.00 6.14 14.81
N ASP A 89 10.81 6.20 14.22
CA ASP A 89 9.84 7.26 14.43
C ASP A 89 8.44 6.64 14.38
N GLN A 90 7.79 6.63 15.54
CA GLN A 90 6.47 6.02 15.67
C GLN A 90 5.42 6.80 14.87
N SER A 91 5.59 8.10 14.63
CA SER A 91 4.68 8.89 13.80
C SER A 91 4.73 8.49 12.32
N LYS A 92 5.90 8.05 11.80
CA LYS A 92 5.99 7.46 10.46
C LYS A 92 5.19 6.17 10.34
N VAL A 93 5.29 5.31 11.36
CA VAL A 93 4.53 4.05 11.39
C VAL A 93 3.04 4.33 11.46
N ASP A 94 2.63 5.25 12.33
CA ASP A 94 1.21 5.65 12.49
C ASP A 94 0.63 6.18 11.18
N ARG A 95 1.39 7.03 10.49
CA ARG A 95 1.01 7.59 9.18
C ARG A 95 0.98 6.54 8.07
N MET A 96 1.82 5.51 8.15
CA MET A 96 1.76 4.37 7.24
C MET A 96 0.50 3.54 7.50
N LEU A 97 0.17 3.27 8.76
CA LEU A 97 -1.05 2.56 9.16
C LEU A 97 -2.31 3.30 8.69
N GLU A 98 -2.36 4.62 8.85
CA GLU A 98 -3.45 5.47 8.37
C GLU A 98 -3.57 5.36 6.83
N ASN A 99 -2.48 5.53 6.09
CA ASN A 99 -2.48 5.40 4.63
C ASN A 99 -2.93 4.01 4.15
N LEU A 100 -2.48 2.95 4.82
CA LEU A 100 -2.87 1.58 4.53
C LEU A 100 -4.37 1.38 4.76
N SER A 101 -4.92 1.91 5.85
CA SER A 101 -6.34 1.81 6.20
C SER A 101 -7.21 2.58 5.20
N GLU A 102 -6.86 3.83 4.91
CA GLU A 102 -7.60 4.68 3.96
C GLU A 102 -7.60 4.08 2.56
N THR A 103 -6.44 3.57 2.11
CA THR A 103 -6.35 2.92 0.80
C THR A 103 -7.12 1.61 0.78
N HIS A 104 -7.02 0.78 1.83
CA HIS A 104 -7.76 -0.46 1.93
C HIS A 104 -9.28 -0.23 1.84
N THR A 105 -9.80 0.73 2.60
CA THR A 105 -11.23 1.10 2.57
C THR A 105 -11.64 1.57 1.18
N CYS A 106 -10.87 2.47 0.56
CA CYS A 106 -11.18 2.98 -0.78
C CYS A 106 -11.24 1.86 -1.84
N TYR A 107 -10.34 0.88 -1.76
CA TYR A 107 -10.30 -0.26 -2.67
C TYR A 107 -11.43 -1.27 -2.40
N LEU A 108 -11.80 -1.48 -1.14
CA LEU A 108 -12.97 -2.29 -0.78
C LEU A 108 -14.27 -1.67 -1.28
N GLU A 109 -14.48 -0.36 -1.08
CA GLU A 109 -15.67 0.33 -1.59
C GLU A 109 -15.74 0.25 -3.12
N PHE A 110 -14.59 0.35 -3.80
CA PHE A 110 -14.53 0.17 -5.25
C PHE A 110 -14.88 -1.26 -5.67
N LEU A 111 -14.33 -2.27 -4.98
CA LEU A 111 -14.63 -3.69 -5.17
C LEU A 111 -16.13 -3.98 -5.00
N GLU A 112 -16.76 -3.38 -4.01
CA GLU A 112 -18.21 -3.51 -3.77
C GLU A 112 -19.03 -2.82 -4.86
N SER A 113 -18.52 -1.71 -5.42
CA SER A 113 -19.19 -1.00 -6.52
C SER A 113 -19.12 -1.70 -7.88
N ILE A 114 -18.17 -2.62 -8.08
CA ILE A 114 -18.01 -3.39 -9.33
C ILE A 114 -18.55 -4.82 -9.23
N LYS A 115 -19.02 -5.22 -8.04
CA LYS A 115 -19.67 -6.51 -7.76
C LYS A 115 -21.14 -6.49 -8.19
#